data_AF-A0A1M5FHG6-F1
#
_entry.id   AF-A0A1M5FHG6-F1
#
_cell.length_a   1.000
_cell.length_b   1.000
_cell.length_c   1.000
_cell.angle_alpha   90.00
_cell.angle_beta   90.00
_cell.angle_gamma   90.00
#
_symmetry.space_group_name_H-M   'P 1'
#
loop_
_entity.id
_entity.type
_entity.pdbx_description
1 polymer ?
#
loop_
_entity_poly.entity_id
_entity_poly.type
_entity_poly.pdbx_seq_one_letter_code
_entity_poly.pdbx_strand_id
1 'polypeptide(L)'
;MEQIEYIQMTDEELLNEAKKMKSFSFTNAFLIGLLVGVIFYSVVKNSWGILTLIPLYFLYKLVNDPKNKKVKELQSLFKERNLKW
;
A
#
# COMPACT_ATOMS: atom_id res chain seq x y z
N MET A 1 -11.30 5.44 -14.00
CA MET A 1 -12.73 5.22 -13.73
C MET A 1 -13.06 5.39 -12.24
N GLU A 2 -12.17 5.00 -11.30
CA GLU A 2 -12.43 5.12 -9.84
C GLU A 2 -12.50 6.55 -9.31
N GLN A 3 -11.75 7.50 -9.88
CA GLN A 3 -11.80 8.92 -9.47
C GLN A 3 -13.20 9.56 -9.52
N ILE A 4 -14.05 9.14 -10.47
CA ILE A 4 -15.43 9.65 -10.59
C ILE A 4 -16.31 9.08 -9.47
N GLU A 5 -16.03 7.86 -9.04
CA GLU A 5 -16.74 7.15 -7.96
C GLU A 5 -16.51 7.84 -6.61
N TYR A 6 -15.26 8.22 -6.30
CA TYR A 6 -14.94 8.94 -5.05
C TYR A 6 -15.49 10.37 -5.00
N ILE A 7 -15.59 11.05 -6.15
CA ILE A 7 -16.16 12.41 -6.19
C ILE A 7 -17.66 12.38 -5.85
N GLN A 8 -18.35 11.29 -6.18
CA GLN A 8 -19.78 11.11 -5.94
C GLN A 8 -20.11 10.61 -4.53
N MET A 9 -19.11 10.10 -3.78
CA MET A 9 -19.29 9.65 -2.40
C MET A 9 -19.54 10.82 -1.44
N THR A 10 -20.37 10.54 -0.43
CA THR A 10 -20.55 11.42 0.73
C THR A 10 -19.30 11.43 1.61
N ASP A 11 -19.13 12.48 2.42
CA ASP A 11 -17.94 12.61 3.28
C ASP A 11 -17.80 11.45 4.29
N GLU A 12 -18.92 10.87 4.74
CA GLU A 12 -18.93 9.71 5.65
C GLU A 12 -18.42 8.44 4.95
N GLU A 13 -18.85 8.19 3.72
CA GLU A 13 -18.38 7.06 2.91
C GLU A 13 -16.90 7.20 2.56
N LEU A 14 -16.48 8.42 2.21
CA LEU A 14 -15.09 8.75 1.90
C LEU A 14 -14.18 8.47 3.10
N LEU A 15 -14.62 8.84 4.30
CA LEU A 15 -13.87 8.65 5.55
C LEU A 15 -13.79 7.18 5.97
N ASN A 16 -14.84 6.40 5.72
CA ASN A 16 -14.82 4.96 5.95
C ASN A 16 -13.84 4.26 5.00
N GLU A 17 -13.84 4.63 3.72
CA GLU A 17 -12.91 4.07 2.74
C GLU A 17 -11.46 4.50 3.02
N ALA A 18 -11.24 5.76 3.42
CA ALA A 18 -9.93 6.25 3.85
C ALA A 18 -9.37 5.45 5.04
N LYS A 19 -10.20 5.09 6.04
CA LYS A 19 -9.78 4.23 7.16
C LYS A 19 -9.30 2.85 6.70
N LYS A 20 -10.02 2.22 5.77
CA LYS A 20 -9.61 0.93 5.19
C LYS A 20 -8.29 1.06 4.44
N MET A 21 -8.16 2.10 3.62
CA MET A 21 -6.97 2.37 2.83
C MET A 21 -5.75 2.72 3.71
N LYS A 22 -5.96 3.39 4.84
CA LYS A 22 -4.92 3.69 5.83
C LYS A 22 -4.40 2.41 6.48
N SER A 23 -5.29 1.52 6.90
CA SER A 23 -4.93 0.20 7.44
C SER A 23 -4.20 -0.66 6.41
N PHE A 24 -4.67 -0.65 5.15
CA PHE A 24 -3.97 -1.30 4.04
C PHE A 24 -2.57 -0.74 3.83
N SER A 25 -2.41 0.58 3.77
CA SER A 25 -1.12 1.24 3.56
C SER A 25 -0.12 0.90 4.68
N PHE A 26 -0.56 0.91 5.94
CA PHE A 26 0.26 0.52 7.08
C PHE A 26 0.70 -0.95 6.98
N THR A 27 -0.25 -1.85 6.72
CA THR A 27 0.03 -3.28 6.58
C THR A 27 0.97 -3.56 5.41
N ASN A 28 0.75 -2.88 4.27
CA ASN A 28 1.59 -3.03 3.08
C ASN A 28 3.02 -2.56 3.36
N ALA A 29 3.19 -1.40 4.01
CA ALA A 29 4.50 -0.89 4.41
C ALA A 29 5.22 -1.82 5.40
N PHE A 30 4.49 -2.39 6.36
CA PHE A 30 5.04 -3.37 7.30
C PHE A 30 5.51 -4.65 6.58
N LEU A 31 4.69 -5.19 5.68
CA LEU A 31 5.04 -6.37 4.89
C LEU A 31 6.26 -6.11 3.99
N ILE A 32 6.30 -4.96 3.33
CA ILE A 32 7.46 -4.54 2.52
C ILE A 32 8.72 -4.51 3.38
N GLY A 33 8.66 -3.88 4.57
CA GLY A 33 9.80 -3.84 5.50
C GLY A 33 10.25 -5.23 5.95
N LEU A 34 9.30 -6.12 6.25
CA LEU A 34 9.58 -7.52 6.61
C LEU A 34 10.28 -8.26 5.46
N LEU A 35 9.77 -8.14 4.23
CA LEU A 35 10.34 -8.77 3.04
C LEU A 35 11.76 -8.29 2.77
N VAL A 36 11.99 -6.98 2.87
CA VAL A 36 13.33 -6.38 2.74
C VAL A 36 14.27 -6.91 3.83
N GLY A 37 13.79 -7.04 5.08
CA GLY A 37 14.56 -7.62 6.17
C GLY A 37 14.96 -9.07 5.93
N VAL A 38 14.04 -9.90 5.39
CA VAL A 38 14.32 -11.29 5.01
C VAL A 38 15.36 -11.36 3.89
N ILE A 39 15.24 -10.50 2.88
CA ILE A 39 16.23 -10.41 1.79
C ILE A 39 17.60 -10.04 2.36
N PHE A 40 17.68 -9.03 3.23
CA PHE A 40 18.93 -8.60 3.85
C PHE A 40 19.57 -9.70 4.70
N TYR A 41 18.78 -10.39 5.52
CA TYR A 41 19.24 -11.53 6.32
C TYR A 41 19.79 -12.66 5.44
N SER A 42 19.10 -12.97 4.34
CA SER A 42 19.55 -13.99 3.38
C SER A 42 20.89 -13.62 2.73
N VAL A 43 21.11 -12.35 2.40
CA VAL A 43 22.39 -11.85 1.86
C VAL A 43 23.50 -12.04 2.90
N VAL A 44 23.28 -11.65 4.16
CA VAL A 44 24.26 -11.80 5.25
C VAL A 44 24.58 -13.27 5.54
N LYS A 45 23.60 -14.16 5.46
CA LYS A 45 23.77 -15.61 5.67
C LYS A 45 24.19 -16.36 4.39
N ASN A 46 24.48 -15.65 3.31
CA ASN A 46 24.81 -16.21 1.99
C ASN A 46 23.83 -17.30 1.51
N SER A 47 22.56 -17.20 1.93
CA SER A 47 21.50 -18.19 1.64
C SER A 47 20.74 -17.80 0.37
N TRP A 48 21.49 -17.55 -0.70
CA TRP A 48 20.99 -17.12 -1.99
C TRP A 48 20.20 -18.24 -2.67
N GLY A 49 18.98 -17.95 -3.15
CA GLY A 49 18.16 -18.94 -3.84
C GLY A 49 16.66 -18.64 -3.79
N ILE A 50 15.84 -19.69 -3.76
CA ILE A 50 14.37 -19.58 -3.77
C ILE A 50 13.86 -18.73 -2.59
N LEU A 51 14.56 -18.77 -1.45
CA LEU A 51 14.25 -17.96 -0.26
C LEU A 51 14.37 -16.44 -0.48
N THR A 52 15.13 -15.95 -1.46
CA THR A 52 15.16 -14.52 -1.82
C THR A 52 14.20 -14.21 -2.97
N LEU A 53 14.04 -15.14 -3.91
CA LEU A 53 13.13 -14.98 -5.06
C LEU A 53 11.66 -14.85 -4.64
N ILE A 54 11.20 -15.65 -3.68
CA ILE A 54 9.82 -15.58 -3.18
C ILE A 54 9.53 -14.19 -2.57
N PRO A 55 10.32 -13.70 -1.58
CA PRO A 55 10.12 -12.37 -1.04
C PRO A 55 10.21 -11.26 -2.09
N LEU A 56 11.13 -11.38 -3.06
CA LEU A 56 11.31 -10.37 -4.11
C LEU A 56 10.09 -10.28 -5.04
N TYR A 57 9.49 -11.42 -5.41
CA TYR A 57 8.25 -11.45 -6.18
C TYR A 57 7.09 -10.81 -5.42
N PHE A 58 6.92 -11.17 -4.15
CA PHE A 58 5.89 -10.55 -3.30
C PHE A 58 6.13 -9.05 -3.16
N LEU A 59 7.37 -8.61 -2.94
CA LEU A 59 7.71 -7.19 -2.85
C LEU A 59 7.30 -6.43 -4.11
N TYR A 60 7.64 -6.95 -5.30
CA TYR A 60 7.22 -6.36 -6.57
C TYR A 60 5.70 -6.26 -6.68
N LYS A 61 4.99 -7.33 -6.30
CA LYS A 61 3.51 -7.37 -6.33
C LYS A 61 2.88 -6.36 -5.36
N LEU A 62 3.42 -6.22 -4.15
CA LEU A 62 2.92 -5.32 -3.10
C LEU A 62 3.18 -3.85 -3.45
N VAL A 63 4.33 -3.55 -4.08
CA VAL A 63 4.67 -2.20 -4.53
C VAL A 63 3.79 -1.78 -5.71
N ASN A 64 3.54 -2.68 -6.67
CA ASN A 64 2.69 -2.43 -7.83
C ASN A 64 1.20 -2.63 -7.59
N ASP A 65 0.77 -2.85 -6.35
CA ASP A 65 -0.64 -3.06 -6.03
C ASP A 65 -1.47 -1.82 -6.43
N PRO A 66 -2.56 -1.97 -7.21
CA PRO A 66 -3.39 -0.84 -7.64
C PRO A 66 -3.97 -0.04 -6.46
N LYS A 67 -4.13 -0.64 -5.28
CA LYS A 67 -4.58 0.06 -4.07
C LYS A 67 -3.62 1.15 -3.62
N ASN A 68 -2.32 1.05 -3.93
CA ASN A 68 -1.38 2.14 -3.64
C ASN A 68 -1.70 3.41 -4.45
N LYS A 69 -2.22 3.26 -5.68
CA LYS A 69 -2.71 4.39 -6.49
C LYS A 69 -3.98 4.97 -5.87
N LYS A 70 -4.92 4.11 -5.45
CA LYS A 70 -6.16 4.54 -4.78
C LYS A 70 -5.92 5.35 -3.51
N VAL A 71 -4.97 4.93 -2.67
CA VAL A 71 -4.56 5.68 -1.47
C VAL A 71 -4.11 7.09 -1.83
N LYS A 72 -3.34 7.24 -2.91
CA LYS A 72 -2.81 8.52 -3.37
C LYS A 72 -3.92 9.43 -3.93
N GLU A 73 -4.86 8.87 -4.68
CA GLU A 73 -6.04 9.56 -5.20
C GLU A 73 -6.97 10.03 -4.08
N LEU A 74 -7.27 9.15 -3.11
CA LEU A 74 -8.05 9.49 -1.92
C LEU A 74 -7.36 10.60 -1.10
N GLN A 75 -6.04 10.57 -0.91
CA GLN A 75 -5.32 11.66 -0.25
C GLN A 75 -5.43 12.99 -1.00
N SER A 76 -5.35 12.98 -2.34
CA SER A 76 -5.54 14.21 -3.13
C SER A 76 -6.96 14.78 -2.97
N LEU A 77 -7.99 13.94 -2.96
CA LEU A 77 -9.37 14.36 -2.75
C LEU A 77 -9.61 14.93 -1.35
N PHE A 78 -9.05 14.30 -0.32
CA PHE A 78 -9.11 14.85 1.04
C PHE A 78 -8.42 16.21 1.16
N LYS A 79 -7.30 16.40 0.45
CA LYS A 79 -6.60 17.70 0.40
C LYS A 79 -7.42 18.76 -0.32
N GLU A 80 -8.07 18.40 -1.43
CA GLU A 80 -8.94 19.31 -2.21
C GLU A 80 -10.18 19.73 -1.42
N ARG A 81 -10.80 18.79 -0.68
CA ARG A 81 -11.97 19.03 0.16
C ARG A 81 -11.63 19.55 1.57
N ASN A 82 -10.35 19.74 1.88
CA ASN A 82 -9.86 20.18 3.19
C ASN A 82 -10.33 19.27 4.36
N LEU A 83 -10.41 17.97 4.11
CA LEU A 83 -10.84 16.93 5.05
C LEU A 83 -9.63 16.30 5.76
N LYS A 84 -9.82 15.88 7.02
CA LYS A 84 -8.76 15.25 7.83
C LYS A 84 -8.64 13.75 7.52
N TRP A 85 -7.42 13.31 7.19
CA TRP A 85 -7.03 11.91 6.94
C TRP A 85 -6.62 11.13 8.20
#